data_AF-A0A7S4R7T9-F1
#
_entry.id   AF-A0A7S4R7T9-F1
#
_cell.length_a   1.000
_cell.length_b   1.000
_cell.length_c   1.000
_cell.angle_alpha   90.00
_cell.angle_beta   90.00
_cell.angle_gamma   90.00
#
_symmetry.space_group_name_H-M   'P 1'
#
loop_
_entity.id
_entity.type
_entity.pdbx_description
1 polymer ?
#
loop_
_entity_poly.entity_id
_entity_poly.type
_entity_poly.pdbx_seq_one_letter_code
_entity_poly.pdbx_strand_id
1 'polypeptide(L)'
;ITVSIISFSSYFLLFTHTILNLLHHIIRYAIRREKGLVRDPKTGLPGPNRPGRYTELADELVTKYGRVGQKALKGWYDYDRKIGKGRAPIPSKEVEQHIAKYASAFRKKNMLPSPPKKLSKEEIVNRILFPLVNEGFKILEENIAQRPSDIDVIYLYGYGWPNWRGKLLKV
;
A
#
# COMPACT_ATOMS: atom_id res chain seq x y z
N ILE A 1 -14.05 27.61 5.07
CA ILE A 1 -12.68 27.42 4.52
C ILE A 1 -12.51 25.92 4.31
N THR A 2 -13.25 25.47 3.31
CA THR A 2 -13.73 24.11 3.12
C THR A 2 -13.72 24.00 1.62
N VAL A 3 -12.87 23.13 1.06
CA VAL A 3 -12.77 22.65 -0.35
C VAL A 3 -11.30 22.43 -0.79
N SER A 4 -10.30 23.10 -0.23
CA SER A 4 -8.91 22.95 -0.75
C SER A 4 -8.02 21.89 -0.07
N ILE A 5 -8.47 21.26 1.02
CA ILE A 5 -7.63 20.33 1.82
C ILE A 5 -7.86 18.84 1.45
N ILE A 6 -8.90 18.54 0.66
CA ILE A 6 -9.22 17.18 0.23
C ILE A 6 -8.33 16.71 -0.94
N SER A 7 -7.79 17.64 -1.73
CA SER A 7 -7.04 17.30 -2.94
C SER A 7 -5.73 16.55 -2.61
N PHE A 8 -4.98 16.98 -1.60
CA PHE A 8 -3.61 16.49 -1.42
C PHE A 8 -3.48 15.14 -0.66
N SER A 9 -4.42 14.87 0.27
CA SER A 9 -4.49 13.58 0.96
C SER A 9 -5.04 12.47 0.04
N SER A 10 -5.88 12.86 -0.93
CA SER A 10 -6.42 11.94 -1.91
C SER A 10 -5.36 11.49 -2.91
N TYR A 11 -4.49 12.35 -3.45
CA TYR A 11 -3.56 11.91 -4.50
C TYR A 11 -2.52 10.88 -4.05
N PHE A 12 -2.02 10.93 -2.81
CA PHE A 12 -0.98 9.99 -2.34
C PHE A 12 -1.55 8.68 -1.75
N LEU A 13 -2.73 8.72 -1.13
CA LEU A 13 -3.49 7.51 -0.80
C LEU A 13 -4.13 6.88 -2.05
N LEU A 14 -4.54 7.67 -3.04
CA LEU A 14 -4.83 7.17 -4.40
C LEU A 14 -3.56 6.61 -5.06
N PHE A 15 -2.35 7.01 -4.66
CA PHE A 15 -1.14 6.47 -5.29
C PHE A 15 -0.82 5.05 -4.81
N THR A 16 -0.88 4.80 -3.49
CA THR A 16 -0.66 3.46 -2.93
C THR A 16 -1.88 2.55 -3.03
N HIS A 17 -3.10 3.08 -3.17
CA HIS A 17 -4.30 2.26 -3.34
C HIS A 17 -4.79 2.25 -4.79
N THR A 18 -4.83 3.34 -5.55
CA THR A 18 -5.42 3.36 -6.91
C THR A 18 -4.49 2.77 -7.98
N ILE A 19 -3.17 3.06 -7.98
CA ILE A 19 -2.22 2.33 -8.88
C ILE A 19 -2.09 0.86 -8.46
N LEU A 20 -2.25 0.58 -7.16
CA LEU A 20 -2.28 -0.77 -6.61
C LEU A 20 -3.57 -1.53 -6.99
N ASN A 21 -4.69 -0.82 -7.10
CA ASN A 21 -6.01 -1.36 -7.41
C ASN A 21 -6.29 -1.52 -8.91
N LEU A 22 -5.60 -0.77 -9.78
CA LEU A 22 -5.88 -0.76 -11.22
C LEU A 22 -5.61 -2.10 -11.92
N LEU A 23 -4.73 -2.97 -11.39
CA LEU A 23 -4.48 -4.28 -12.00
C LEU A 23 -3.68 -5.30 -11.17
N HIS A 24 -3.21 -4.98 -9.97
CA HIS A 24 -1.99 -5.63 -9.48
C HIS A 24 -2.14 -6.52 -8.25
N HIS A 25 -3.33 -6.71 -7.67
CA HIS A 25 -3.43 -7.59 -6.49
C HIS A 25 -3.10 -9.03 -6.82
N ILE A 26 -3.68 -9.55 -7.90
CA ILE A 26 -3.38 -10.92 -8.36
C ILE A 26 -1.94 -11.07 -8.85
N ILE A 27 -1.42 -10.11 -9.62
CA ILE A 27 -0.05 -10.15 -10.15
C ILE A 27 0.96 -10.07 -9.00
N ARG A 28 0.77 -9.13 -8.06
CA ARG A 28 1.67 -9.02 -6.91
C ARG A 28 1.56 -10.20 -5.97
N TYR A 29 0.36 -10.77 -5.80
CA TYR A 29 0.21 -12.02 -5.07
C TYR A 29 1.01 -13.15 -5.73
N ALA A 30 0.94 -13.28 -7.06
CA ALA A 30 1.74 -14.27 -7.80
C ALA A 30 3.26 -14.08 -7.58
N ILE A 31 3.75 -12.84 -7.69
CA ILE A 31 5.17 -12.51 -7.43
C ILE A 31 5.57 -12.85 -5.99
N ARG A 32 4.72 -12.51 -5.01
CA ARG A 32 5.00 -12.84 -3.59
C ARG A 32 4.98 -14.35 -3.35
N ARG A 33 4.11 -15.08 -4.04
CA ARG A 33 4.05 -16.55 -3.99
C ARG A 33 5.33 -17.16 -4.55
N GLU A 34 5.77 -16.70 -5.72
CA GLU A 34 7.01 -17.14 -6.37
C GLU A 34 8.23 -16.85 -5.51
N LYS A 35 8.29 -15.67 -4.87
CA LYS A 35 9.35 -15.32 -3.92
C LYS A 35 9.29 -16.08 -2.60
N GLY A 36 8.29 -16.93 -2.37
CA GLY A 36 8.14 -17.69 -1.12
C GLY A 36 7.83 -16.80 0.09
N LEU A 37 7.08 -15.71 -0.10
CA LEU A 37 6.69 -14.77 0.96
C LEU A 37 5.32 -15.11 1.56
N VAL A 38 4.44 -15.69 0.73
CA VAL A 38 3.06 -16.04 1.09
C VAL A 38 3.04 -17.37 1.85
N ARG A 39 2.02 -17.59 2.67
CA ARG A 39 1.75 -18.93 3.24
C ARG A 39 1.44 -19.94 2.15
N ASP A 40 1.94 -21.16 2.32
CA ASP A 40 1.58 -22.27 1.45
C ASP A 40 0.09 -22.62 1.65
N PRO A 41 -0.74 -22.65 0.59
CA PRO A 41 -2.14 -23.03 0.68
C PRO A 41 -2.37 -24.45 1.20
N LYS A 42 -1.43 -25.38 1.00
CA LYS A 42 -1.57 -26.79 1.38
C LYS A 42 -1.18 -27.04 2.84
N THR A 43 -0.07 -26.46 3.27
CA THR A 43 0.50 -26.72 4.60
C THR A 43 0.15 -25.62 5.63
N GLY A 44 -0.26 -24.43 5.17
CA GLY A 44 -0.54 -23.27 6.03
C GLY A 44 0.71 -22.62 6.65
N LEU A 45 1.90 -23.19 6.43
CA LEU A 45 3.16 -22.70 6.95
C LEU A 45 3.57 -21.39 6.26
N PRO A 46 4.25 -20.46 6.98
CA PRO A 46 4.81 -19.28 6.36
C PRO A 46 5.87 -19.67 5.31
N GLY A 47 5.91 -18.94 4.21
CA GLY A 47 6.91 -19.17 3.18
C GLY A 47 8.34 -18.95 3.68
N PRO A 48 9.34 -19.64 3.09
CA PRO A 48 10.71 -19.71 3.61
C PRO A 48 11.44 -18.35 3.60
N ASN A 49 11.11 -17.45 2.68
CA ASN A 49 11.80 -16.17 2.50
C ASN A 49 11.07 -15.00 3.19
N ARG A 50 10.13 -15.31 4.08
CA ARG A 50 9.26 -14.31 4.67
C ARG A 50 10.03 -13.45 5.68
N PRO A 51 10.02 -12.11 5.57
CA PRO A 51 10.66 -11.25 6.55
C PRO A 51 9.93 -11.30 7.90
N GLY A 52 10.63 -10.98 8.98
CA GLY A 52 10.09 -11.02 10.34
C GLY A 52 8.81 -10.18 10.52
N ARG A 53 8.72 -9.01 9.84
CA ARG A 53 7.50 -8.22 9.75
C ARG A 53 6.88 -8.35 8.35
N TYR A 54 5.74 -9.03 8.27
CA TYR A 54 4.99 -9.21 7.03
C TYR A 54 3.48 -9.18 7.28
N THR A 55 2.76 -8.45 6.44
CA THR A 55 1.30 -8.29 6.54
C THR A 55 0.57 -9.20 5.56
N GLU A 56 -0.25 -10.10 6.08
CA GLU A 56 -1.01 -11.08 5.28
C GLU A 56 -2.30 -10.51 4.70
N LEU A 57 -2.74 -9.35 5.18
CA LEU A 57 -4.01 -8.70 4.82
C LEU A 57 -4.27 -8.70 3.30
N ALA A 58 -3.29 -8.29 2.49
CA ALA A 58 -3.43 -8.22 1.04
C ALA A 58 -3.51 -9.62 0.38
N ASP A 59 -2.80 -10.60 0.93
CA ASP A 59 -2.84 -11.98 0.42
C ASP A 59 -4.17 -12.65 0.76
N GLU A 60 -4.72 -12.37 1.95
CA GLU A 60 -6.02 -12.87 2.38
C GLU A 60 -7.15 -12.28 1.54
N LEU A 61 -7.07 -11.00 1.15
CA LEU A 61 -8.04 -10.40 0.23
C LEU A 61 -8.10 -11.15 -1.10
N VAL A 62 -6.97 -11.59 -1.65
CA VAL A 62 -6.92 -12.34 -2.90
C VAL A 62 -7.37 -13.78 -2.70
N THR A 63 -6.85 -14.47 -1.68
CA THR A 63 -7.04 -15.91 -1.48
C THR A 63 -8.37 -16.29 -0.85
N LYS A 64 -8.83 -15.54 0.16
CA LYS A 64 -10.05 -15.84 0.91
C LYS A 64 -11.27 -15.12 0.35
N TYR A 65 -11.10 -13.87 -0.09
CA TYR A 65 -12.20 -13.02 -0.53
C TYR A 65 -12.29 -12.84 -2.05
N GLY A 66 -11.30 -13.33 -2.82
CA GLY A 66 -11.30 -13.22 -4.29
C GLY A 66 -11.21 -11.77 -4.80
N ARG A 67 -10.72 -10.83 -3.98
CA ARG A 67 -10.69 -9.39 -4.30
C ARG A 67 -9.42 -9.03 -5.06
N VAL A 68 -9.47 -9.20 -6.38
CA VAL A 68 -8.29 -9.10 -7.28
C VAL A 68 -8.05 -7.71 -7.88
N GLY A 69 -8.93 -6.75 -7.63
CA GLY A 69 -8.77 -5.36 -8.04
C GLY A 69 -9.95 -4.80 -8.84
N GLN A 70 -9.75 -3.62 -9.42
CA GLN A 70 -10.79 -2.84 -10.07
C GLN A 70 -11.41 -3.53 -11.30
N LYS A 71 -10.65 -4.31 -12.07
CA LYS A 71 -11.17 -5.06 -13.23
C LYS A 71 -12.25 -6.08 -12.84
N ALA A 72 -12.11 -6.69 -11.66
CA ALA A 72 -13.12 -7.58 -11.09
C ALA A 72 -14.17 -6.83 -10.25
N LEU A 73 -14.15 -5.49 -10.30
CA LEU A 73 -14.99 -4.58 -9.52
C LEU A 73 -14.84 -4.71 -7.99
N LYS A 74 -13.85 -5.48 -7.52
CA LYS A 74 -13.62 -5.77 -6.10
C LYS A 74 -12.12 -5.83 -5.82
N GLY A 75 -11.60 -4.84 -5.11
CA GLY A 75 -10.22 -4.75 -4.62
C GLY A 75 -10.20 -4.32 -3.15
N TRP A 76 -9.34 -3.37 -2.76
CA TRP A 76 -9.49 -2.72 -1.45
C TRP A 76 -10.83 -1.99 -1.30
N TYR A 77 -11.32 -1.47 -2.42
CA TYR A 77 -12.62 -0.84 -2.54
C TYR A 77 -13.55 -1.72 -3.36
N ASP A 78 -14.84 -1.48 -3.20
CA ASP A 78 -15.85 -1.92 -4.15
C ASP A 78 -15.92 -0.92 -5.31
N TYR A 79 -16.32 -1.41 -6.48
CA TYR A 79 -16.49 -0.61 -7.67
C TYR A 79 -17.82 -0.99 -8.32
N ASP A 80 -18.57 -0.01 -8.81
CA ASP A 80 -19.80 -0.24 -9.54
C ASP A 80 -19.66 0.34 -10.95
N ARG A 81 -20.03 -0.43 -11.99
CA ARG A 81 -20.05 0.05 -13.37
C ARG A 81 -20.95 1.26 -13.56
N LYS A 82 -22.02 1.38 -12.74
CA LYS A 82 -22.96 2.50 -12.76
C LYS A 82 -22.36 3.79 -12.18
N ILE A 83 -21.39 3.68 -11.28
CA ILE A 83 -20.80 4.83 -10.57
C ILE A 83 -19.40 5.10 -11.13
N GLY A 84 -19.20 6.28 -11.73
CA GLY A 84 -17.90 6.66 -12.29
C GLY A 84 -17.36 5.65 -13.33
N LYS A 85 -18.25 4.98 -14.07
CA LYS A 85 -17.92 3.96 -15.08
C LYS A 85 -17.05 2.80 -14.53
N GLY A 86 -17.26 2.39 -13.27
CA GLY A 86 -16.45 1.34 -12.63
C GLY A 86 -15.06 1.80 -12.18
N ARG A 87 -14.85 3.13 -12.08
CA ARG A 87 -13.57 3.71 -11.67
C ARG A 87 -13.63 4.49 -10.36
N ALA A 88 -14.82 4.83 -9.89
CA ALA A 88 -14.99 5.44 -8.58
C ALA A 88 -14.77 4.38 -7.48
N PRO A 89 -13.82 4.59 -6.54
CA PRO A 89 -13.64 3.70 -5.40
C PRO A 89 -14.76 3.91 -4.37
N ILE A 90 -15.39 2.82 -3.94
CA ILE A 90 -16.45 2.81 -2.92
C ILE A 90 -15.92 2.05 -1.69
N PRO A 91 -15.99 2.64 -0.48
CA PRO A 91 -15.59 1.94 0.76
C PRO A 91 -16.35 0.62 0.92
N SER A 92 -15.61 -0.45 1.22
CA SER A 92 -16.18 -1.80 1.36
C SER A 92 -16.26 -2.20 2.82
N LYS A 93 -17.48 -2.46 3.31
CA LYS A 93 -17.70 -2.93 4.69
C LYS A 93 -17.00 -4.25 4.98
N GLU A 94 -16.92 -5.15 3.99
CA GLU A 94 -16.23 -6.44 4.10
C GLU A 94 -14.74 -6.25 4.38
N VAL A 95 -14.10 -5.33 3.65
CA VAL A 95 -12.68 -5.02 3.81
C VAL A 95 -12.42 -4.30 5.14
N GLU A 96 -13.27 -3.37 5.53
CA GLU A 96 -13.17 -2.68 6.83
C GLU A 96 -13.26 -3.66 8.01
N GLN A 97 -14.23 -4.58 7.98
CA GLN A 97 -14.36 -5.62 9.00
C GLN A 97 -13.15 -6.56 9.02
N HIS A 98 -12.65 -6.92 7.84
CA HIS A 98 -11.45 -7.74 7.71
C HIS A 98 -10.20 -7.06 8.33
N ILE A 99 -9.99 -5.77 8.01
CA ILE A 99 -8.92 -4.95 8.59
C ILE A 99 -9.04 -4.88 10.11
N ALA A 100 -10.25 -4.63 10.63
CA ALA A 100 -10.48 -4.55 12.07
C ALA A 100 -10.17 -5.88 12.77
N LYS A 101 -10.61 -7.01 12.20
CA LYS A 101 -10.31 -8.35 12.72
C LYS A 101 -8.82 -8.65 12.71
N TYR A 102 -8.14 -8.37 11.59
CA TYR A 102 -6.71 -8.57 11.45
C TYR A 102 -5.91 -7.72 12.45
N ALA A 103 -6.26 -6.44 12.59
CA ALA A 103 -5.59 -5.52 13.51
C ALA A 103 -5.74 -5.96 14.97
N SER A 104 -6.94 -6.38 15.38
CA SER A 104 -7.20 -6.88 16.73
C SER A 104 -6.40 -8.16 17.04
N ALA A 105 -6.38 -9.12 16.10
CA ALA A 105 -5.60 -10.34 16.25
C ALA A 105 -4.09 -10.06 16.32
N PHE A 106 -3.58 -9.16 15.46
CA PHE A 106 -2.18 -8.74 15.47
C PHE A 106 -1.79 -8.09 16.80
N ARG A 107 -2.64 -7.20 17.33
CA ARG A 107 -2.38 -6.55 18.63
C ARG A 107 -2.33 -7.54 19.77
N LYS A 108 -3.30 -8.45 19.83
CA LYS A 108 -3.34 -9.52 20.85
C LYS A 108 -2.09 -10.38 20.80
N LYS A 109 -1.67 -10.81 19.59
CA LYS A 109 -0.46 -11.62 19.39
C LYS A 109 0.82 -10.91 19.86
N ASN A 110 0.91 -9.60 19.65
CA ASN A 110 2.10 -8.81 19.97
C ASN A 110 1.98 -8.06 21.32
N MET A 111 0.99 -8.39 22.16
CA MET A 111 0.73 -7.75 23.46
C MET A 111 0.68 -6.21 23.38
N LEU A 112 0.12 -5.68 22.29
CA LEU A 112 0.01 -4.24 22.06
C LEU A 112 -1.25 -3.66 22.75
N PRO A 113 -1.17 -2.45 23.30
CA PRO A 113 -2.30 -1.81 23.97
C PRO A 113 -3.50 -1.61 23.03
N SER A 114 -4.71 -1.70 23.60
CA SER A 114 -5.99 -1.40 22.94
C SER A 114 -6.75 -0.37 23.78
N PRO A 115 -7.38 0.67 23.19
CA PRO A 115 -7.57 0.91 21.75
C PRO A 115 -6.29 1.36 21.00
N PRO A 116 -6.27 1.26 19.65
CA PRO A 116 -5.15 1.74 18.85
C PRO A 116 -4.86 3.23 19.10
N LYS A 117 -3.56 3.60 19.18
CA LYS A 117 -3.14 5.00 19.18
C LYS A 117 -3.70 5.70 17.93
N LYS A 118 -4.34 6.84 18.13
CA LYS A 118 -4.74 7.74 17.04
C LYS A 118 -3.48 8.35 16.42
N LEU A 119 -3.29 8.13 15.12
CA LEU A 119 -2.18 8.70 14.38
C LEU A 119 -2.53 10.12 13.91
N SER A 120 -1.59 11.05 14.02
CA SER A 120 -1.74 12.37 13.40
C SER A 120 -1.56 12.28 11.88
N LYS A 121 -2.00 13.30 11.15
CA LYS A 121 -1.82 13.36 9.69
C LYS A 121 -0.33 13.35 9.34
N GLU A 122 0.47 14.09 10.11
CA GLU A 122 1.92 14.18 9.97
C GLU A 122 2.59 12.83 10.22
N GLU A 123 2.15 12.09 11.25
CA GLU A 123 2.67 10.75 11.53
C GLU A 123 2.36 9.77 10.39
N ILE A 124 1.16 9.84 9.80
CA ILE A 124 0.79 9.02 8.64
C ILE A 124 1.67 9.35 7.43
N VAL A 125 1.84 10.63 7.12
CA VAL A 125 2.67 11.09 6.00
C VAL A 125 4.12 10.65 6.19
N ASN A 126 4.70 10.90 7.36
CA ASN A 126 6.09 10.55 7.67
C ASN A 126 6.34 9.04 7.62
N ARG A 127 5.38 8.22 8.08
CA ARG A 127 5.49 6.75 8.00
C ARG A 127 5.50 6.21 6.58
N ILE A 128 4.98 6.96 5.60
CA ILE A 128 5.01 6.55 4.19
C ILE A 128 6.24 7.18 3.51
N LEU A 129 6.55 8.43 3.80
CA LEU A 129 7.64 9.16 3.14
C LEU A 129 9.04 8.73 3.62
N PHE A 130 9.25 8.53 4.92
CA PHE A 130 10.60 8.23 5.42
C PHE A 130 11.14 6.89 4.93
N PRO A 131 10.37 5.79 4.90
CA PRO A 131 10.84 4.55 4.28
C PRO A 131 11.19 4.74 2.80
N LEU A 132 10.39 5.53 2.06
CA LEU A 132 10.63 5.81 0.64
C LEU A 132 11.96 6.55 0.41
N VAL A 133 12.24 7.54 1.25
CA VAL A 133 13.49 8.31 1.24
C VAL A 133 14.67 7.42 1.63
N ASN A 134 14.53 6.57 2.65
CA ASN A 134 15.57 5.63 3.07
C ASN A 134 15.91 4.61 1.98
N GLU A 135 14.91 4.08 1.26
CA GLU A 135 15.17 3.22 0.10
C GLU A 135 15.90 3.99 -1.02
N GLY A 136 15.58 5.28 -1.22
CA GLY A 136 16.33 6.14 -2.13
C GLY A 136 17.82 6.26 -1.76
N PHE A 137 18.14 6.40 -0.46
CA PHE A 137 19.54 6.41 -0.01
C PHE A 137 20.24 5.08 -0.21
N LYS A 138 19.58 3.95 0.06
CA LYS A 138 20.15 2.62 -0.21
C LYS A 138 20.47 2.39 -1.69
N ILE A 139 19.59 2.85 -2.59
CA ILE A 139 19.82 2.79 -4.05
C ILE A 139 21.10 3.53 -4.44
N LEU A 140 21.42 4.63 -3.75
CA LEU A 140 22.67 5.37 -3.96
C LEU A 140 23.86 4.61 -3.37
N GLU A 141 23.74 4.06 -2.16
CA GLU A 141 24.79 3.25 -1.51
C GLU A 141 25.15 1.99 -2.33
N GLU A 142 24.13 1.34 -2.92
CA GLU A 142 24.28 0.18 -3.80
C GLU A 142 24.77 0.55 -5.22
N ASN A 143 25.01 1.85 -5.48
CA ASN A 143 25.41 2.39 -6.79
C ASN A 143 24.46 2.02 -7.95
N ILE A 144 23.17 1.82 -7.65
CA ILE A 144 22.14 1.59 -8.66
C ILE A 144 21.79 2.89 -9.37
N ALA A 145 21.83 4.02 -8.64
CA ALA A 145 21.72 5.37 -9.20
C ALA A 145 23.03 6.13 -8.98
N GLN A 146 23.42 6.98 -9.95
CA GLN A 146 24.65 7.74 -9.87
C GLN A 146 24.50 9.00 -9.01
N ARG A 147 23.31 9.61 -9.03
CA ARG A 147 23.03 10.86 -8.32
C ARG A 147 21.65 10.85 -7.69
N PRO A 148 21.42 11.58 -6.58
CA PRO A 148 20.09 11.75 -6.00
C PRO A 148 19.06 12.31 -7.00
N SER A 149 19.51 13.17 -7.92
CA SER A 149 18.66 13.74 -8.98
C SER A 149 18.06 12.69 -9.90
N ASP A 150 18.74 11.57 -10.13
CA ASP A 150 18.26 10.50 -11.02
C ASP A 150 17.02 9.84 -10.41
N ILE A 151 17.03 9.68 -9.09
CA ILE A 151 15.90 9.18 -8.31
C ILE A 151 14.76 10.20 -8.33
N ASP A 152 15.05 11.49 -8.11
CA ASP A 152 14.03 12.54 -8.13
C ASP A 152 13.28 12.64 -9.46
N VAL A 153 13.99 12.52 -10.59
CA VAL A 153 13.40 12.53 -11.94
C VAL A 153 12.40 11.38 -12.10
N ILE A 154 12.75 10.18 -11.63
CA ILE A 154 11.85 9.02 -11.66
C ILE A 154 10.61 9.26 -10.81
N TYR A 155 10.74 9.87 -9.63
CA TYR A 155 9.58 10.17 -8.80
C TYR A 155 8.70 11.28 -9.38
N LEU A 156 9.30 12.30 -9.98
CA LEU A 156 8.59 13.41 -10.60
C LEU A 156 7.77 12.95 -11.82
N TYR A 157 8.43 12.27 -12.76
CA TYR A 157 7.82 11.92 -14.05
C TYR A 157 7.24 10.50 -14.10
N GLY A 158 7.77 9.57 -13.30
CA GLY A 158 7.30 8.18 -13.26
C GLY A 158 6.23 7.94 -12.20
N TYR A 159 6.36 8.57 -11.03
CA TYR A 159 5.45 8.36 -9.89
C TYR A 159 4.60 9.59 -9.51
N GLY A 160 4.59 10.64 -10.33
CA GLY A 160 3.71 11.79 -10.15
C GLY A 160 3.93 12.56 -8.83
N TRP A 161 5.17 12.59 -8.35
CA TRP A 161 5.54 13.39 -7.18
C TRP A 161 5.18 14.87 -7.43
N PRO A 162 4.62 15.59 -6.43
CA PRO A 162 4.13 16.93 -6.68
C PRO A 162 5.29 17.92 -6.84
N ASN A 163 5.42 18.53 -8.02
CA ASN A 163 6.49 19.47 -8.35
C ASN A 163 6.65 20.59 -7.30
N TRP A 164 5.54 21.07 -6.73
CA TRP A 164 5.54 22.15 -5.74
C TRP A 164 6.10 21.77 -4.37
N ARG A 165 6.28 20.46 -4.08
CA ARG A 165 7.01 20.00 -2.88
C ARG A 165 8.52 19.91 -3.10
N GLY A 166 8.99 20.20 -4.31
CA GLY A 166 10.38 20.05 -4.71
C GLY A 166 10.72 18.58 -4.93
N LYS A 167 11.95 18.21 -4.53
CA LYS A 167 12.55 16.88 -4.73
C LYS A 167 12.19 15.91 -3.60
N LEU A 168 12.18 14.60 -3.90
CA LEU A 168 11.98 13.55 -2.90
C LEU A 168 13.22 13.44 -2.02
N LEU A 169 14.38 13.33 -2.65
CA LEU A 169 15.69 13.39 -2.00
C LEU A 169 16.14 14.85 -2.05
N LYS A 170 15.80 15.61 -1.02
CA LYS A 170 16.35 16.96 -0.81
C LYS A 170 17.79 16.81 -0.33
N VAL A 171 18.70 16.50 -1.25
CA VAL A 171 20.16 16.54 -1.03
C VAL A 171 20.68 17.89 -1.51
#